data_AF-A0A238YQV2-F1
#
_entry.id   AF-A0A238YQV2-F1
#
_cell.length_a   1.000
_cell.length_b   1.000
_cell.length_c   1.000
_cell.angle_alpha   90.00
_cell.angle_beta   90.00
_cell.angle_gamma   90.00
#
_symmetry.space_group_name_H-M   'P 1'
#
loop_
_entity.id
_entity.type
_entity.pdbx_description
1 polymer ?
#
loop_
_entity_poly.entity_id
_entity_poly.type
_entity_poly.pdbx_seq_one_letter_code
_entity_poly.pdbx_strand_id
1 'polypeptide(L)'
;MRYAVGVSEFVQVVGPAGVMFVPAGQAPAVAFTPAEQAEIRCRTFTGEQVAGLSAEQVIETLAAARRIRAHTDAIEAHALARLDELRGGDRYVADEAALELRVSRHTAALRLHRSRQLTARMPRVLAAMEAGQIEAAAAGRVVEATDTVED
;
A
#
# COMPACT_ATOMS: atom_id res chain seq x y z
N MET A 1 45.59 -38.12 6.95
CA MET A 1 44.19 -37.64 7.02
C MET A 1 44.16 -36.23 6.46
N ARG A 2 43.69 -36.03 5.22
CA ARG A 2 43.62 -34.72 4.55
C ARG A 2 42.20 -34.17 4.74
N TYR A 3 42.05 -33.04 5.41
CA TYR A 3 40.80 -32.29 5.43
C TYR A 3 40.71 -31.48 4.13
N ALA A 4 39.67 -31.70 3.34
CA ALA A 4 39.34 -30.83 2.21
C ALA A 4 38.62 -29.59 2.77
N VAL A 5 39.27 -28.42 2.69
CA VAL A 5 38.61 -27.15 2.96
C VAL A 5 37.84 -26.78 1.69
N GLY A 6 36.53 -27.00 1.68
CA GLY A 6 35.67 -26.55 0.60
C GLY A 6 35.50 -25.03 0.69
N VAL A 7 36.03 -24.30 -0.30
CA VAL A 7 35.75 -22.87 -0.43
C VAL A 7 34.29 -22.73 -0.83
N SER A 8 33.45 -22.22 0.07
CA SER A 8 32.06 -21.90 -0.22
C SER A 8 31.97 -20.43 -0.59
N GLU A 9 31.58 -20.16 -1.84
CA GLU A 9 31.29 -18.81 -2.32
C GLU A 9 29.93 -18.37 -1.76
N PHE A 10 29.86 -17.15 -1.22
CA PHE A 10 28.63 -16.57 -0.67
C PHE A 10 28.15 -15.44 -1.57
N VAL A 11 26.85 -15.39 -1.82
CA VAL A 11 26.19 -14.31 -2.56
C VAL A 11 25.27 -13.52 -1.64
N GLN A 12 25.19 -12.23 -1.89
CA GLN A 12 24.31 -11.33 -1.17
C GLN A 12 22.89 -11.45 -1.72
N VAL A 13 21.92 -11.70 -0.84
CA VAL A 13 20.49 -11.79 -1.16
C VAL A 13 19.76 -10.79 -0.29
N VAL A 14 19.00 -9.91 -0.94
CA VAL A 14 18.15 -8.92 -0.24
C VAL A 14 16.77 -9.54 -0.08
N GLY A 15 16.29 -9.61 1.15
CA GLY A 15 14.96 -10.14 1.48
C GLY A 15 14.18 -9.25 2.45
N PRO A 16 12.96 -9.68 2.83
CA PRO A 16 12.08 -8.92 3.72
C PRO A 16 12.68 -8.53 5.07
N ALA A 17 13.60 -9.36 5.59
CA ALA A 17 14.27 -9.17 6.87
C ALA A 17 15.62 -8.43 6.76
N GLY A 18 16.02 -7.99 5.57
CA GLY A 18 17.30 -7.33 5.34
C GLY A 18 18.21 -8.11 4.38
N VAL A 19 19.52 -7.92 4.52
CA VAL A 19 20.53 -8.56 3.69
C VAL A 19 20.96 -9.88 4.31
N MET A 20 20.93 -10.96 3.53
CA MET A 20 21.47 -12.26 3.90
C MET A 20 22.60 -12.63 2.96
N PHE A 21 23.70 -13.19 3.48
CA PHE A 21 24.70 -13.85 2.66
C PHE A 21 24.43 -15.35 2.70
N VAL A 22 24.13 -15.94 1.54
CA VAL A 22 23.84 -17.37 1.40
C VAL A 22 24.88 -18.02 0.50
N PRO A 23 25.23 -19.30 0.72
CA PRO A 23 26.10 -20.03 -0.20
C PRO A 23 25.54 -19.96 -1.63
N ALA A 24 26.40 -19.79 -2.64
CA ALA A 24 25.99 -19.56 -4.04
C ALA A 24 25.04 -20.65 -4.58
N GLY A 25 25.21 -21.91 -4.14
CA GLY A 25 24.32 -23.02 -4.49
C GLY A 25 22.99 -23.10 -3.71
N GLN A 26 22.77 -22.20 -2.76
CA GLN A 26 21.59 -22.11 -1.90
C GLN A 26 20.85 -20.77 -2.02
N ALA A 27 21.30 -19.89 -2.93
CA ALA A 27 20.58 -18.66 -3.22
C ALA A 27 19.17 -19.01 -3.73
N PRO A 28 18.11 -18.38 -3.21
CA PRO A 28 16.76 -18.64 -3.66
C PRO A 28 16.68 -18.35 -5.17
N ALA A 29 16.04 -19.26 -5.91
CA ALA A 29 15.92 -19.18 -7.37
C ALA A 29 15.11 -17.96 -7.85
N VAL A 30 14.39 -17.30 -6.95
CA VAL A 30 13.58 -16.11 -7.22
C VAL A 30 14.23 -14.91 -6.55
N ALA A 31 14.86 -14.05 -7.36
CA ALA A 31 15.22 -12.71 -6.94
C ALA A 31 13.94 -11.85 -6.93
N PHE A 32 13.72 -11.09 -5.85
CA PHE A 32 12.66 -10.07 -5.84
C PHE A 32 12.92 -9.06 -6.96
N THR A 33 11.88 -8.69 -7.69
CA THR A 33 11.93 -7.58 -8.64
C THR A 33 12.26 -6.27 -7.90
N PRO A 34 12.83 -5.25 -8.57
CA PRO A 34 13.06 -3.95 -7.95
C PRO A 34 11.80 -3.35 -7.30
N ALA A 35 10.63 -3.58 -7.91
CA ALA A 35 9.33 -3.13 -7.39
C ALA A 35 8.96 -3.82 -6.07
N GLU A 36 9.16 -5.14 -5.96
CA GLU A 36 8.90 -5.90 -4.73
C GLU A 36 9.91 -5.55 -3.64
N GLN A 37 11.18 -5.35 -4.00
CA GLN A 37 12.19 -4.88 -3.06
C GLN A 37 11.84 -3.50 -2.49
N ALA A 38 11.33 -2.59 -3.32
CA ALA A 38 10.91 -1.27 -2.88
C ALA A 38 9.69 -1.33 -1.93
N GLU A 39 8.73 -2.23 -2.17
CA GLU A 39 7.59 -2.44 -1.27
C GLU A 39 8.02 -3.01 0.08
N ILE A 40 8.95 -3.97 0.09
CA ILE A 40 9.58 -4.47 1.29
C ILE A 40 10.23 -3.31 2.06
N ARG A 41 11.10 -2.53 1.40
CA ARG A 41 11.77 -1.37 2.02
C ARG A 41 10.76 -0.43 2.67
N CYS A 42 9.70 -0.08 1.95
CA CYS A 42 8.67 0.83 2.44
C CYS A 42 8.00 0.37 3.74
N ARG A 43 7.90 -0.94 3.98
CA ARG A 43 7.22 -1.50 5.15
C ARG A 43 8.17 -1.74 6.33
N THR A 44 9.46 -1.92 6.07
CA THR A 44 10.41 -2.40 7.08
C THR A 44 11.54 -1.42 7.39
N PHE A 45 11.83 -0.46 6.52
CA PHE A 45 12.96 0.44 6.72
C PHE A 45 12.64 1.54 7.73
N THR A 46 13.63 1.86 8.56
CA THR A 46 13.66 3.07 9.39
C THR A 46 14.18 4.27 8.60
N GLY A 47 14.01 5.48 9.13
CA GLY A 47 14.57 6.69 8.52
C GLY A 47 16.09 6.66 8.37
N GLU A 48 16.81 6.01 9.28
CA GLU A 48 18.26 5.82 9.20
C GLU A 48 18.65 4.94 8.01
N GLN A 49 17.92 3.84 7.80
CA GLN A 49 18.16 2.96 6.65
C GLN A 49 17.82 3.65 5.31
N VAL A 50 16.84 4.55 5.31
CA VAL A 50 16.54 5.40 4.14
C VAL A 50 17.71 6.33 3.80
N ALA A 51 18.47 6.82 4.79
CA ALA A 51 19.61 7.72 4.56
C ALA A 51 20.76 7.05 3.79
N GLY A 52 20.83 5.72 3.79
CA GLY A 52 21.82 4.96 3.03
C GLY A 52 21.42 4.62 1.58
N LEU A 53 20.22 5.03 1.13
CA LEU A 53 19.72 4.70 -0.20
C LEU A 53 20.35 5.58 -1.29
N SER A 54 20.55 4.98 -2.47
CA SER A 54 20.85 5.75 -3.68
C SER A 54 19.63 6.57 -4.14
N ALA A 55 19.84 7.59 -4.98
CA ALA A 55 18.74 8.40 -5.52
C ALA A 55 17.69 7.54 -6.25
N GLU A 56 18.12 6.55 -7.02
CA GLU A 56 17.22 5.61 -7.71
C GLU A 56 16.40 4.79 -6.72
N GLN A 57 17.05 4.24 -5.69
CA GLN A 57 16.36 3.47 -4.64
C GLN A 57 15.37 4.32 -3.85
N VAL A 58 15.66 5.61 -3.63
CA VAL A 58 14.73 6.56 -3.01
C VAL A 58 13.49 6.75 -3.90
N ILE A 59 13.67 6.99 -5.20
CA ILE A 59 12.55 7.15 -6.15
C ILE A 59 11.69 5.88 -6.19
N GLU A 60 12.31 4.70 -6.27
CA GLU A 60 11.58 3.42 -6.21
C GLU A 60 10.78 3.27 -4.91
N THR A 61 11.38 3.66 -3.78
CA THR A 61 10.72 3.61 -2.47
C THR A 61 9.53 4.58 -2.40
N LEU A 62 9.65 5.79 -2.97
CA LEU A 62 8.53 6.72 -3.08
C LEU A 62 7.39 6.14 -3.96
N ALA A 63 7.74 5.50 -5.07
CA ALA A 63 6.76 4.85 -5.95
C ALA A 63 6.07 3.66 -5.26
N ALA A 64 6.80 2.88 -4.45
CA ALA A 64 6.22 1.84 -3.61
C ALA A 64 5.30 2.41 -2.53
N ALA A 65 5.71 3.47 -1.82
CA ALA A 65 4.88 4.15 -0.82
C ALA A 65 3.56 4.64 -1.41
N ARG A 66 3.61 5.21 -2.63
CA ARG A 66 2.43 5.66 -3.38
C ARG A 66 1.47 4.51 -3.67
N ARG A 67 1.98 3.38 -4.21
CA ARG A 67 1.18 2.18 -4.50
C ARG A 67 0.56 1.58 -3.23
N ILE A 68 1.34 1.50 -2.15
CA ILE A 68 0.86 0.98 -0.86
C ILE A 68 -0.25 1.88 -0.31
N ARG A 69 -0.10 3.21 -0.35
CA ARG A 69 -1.16 4.14 0.08
C ARG A 69 -2.43 3.97 -0.75
N ALA A 70 -2.31 3.91 -2.07
CA ALA A 70 -3.45 3.69 -2.96
C ALA A 70 -4.21 2.38 -2.63
N HIS A 71 -3.48 1.29 -2.41
CA HIS A 71 -4.05 0.02 -1.99
C HIS A 71 -4.74 0.15 -0.61
N THR A 72 -4.08 0.72 0.39
CA THR A 72 -4.65 0.92 1.73
C THR A 72 -5.89 1.81 1.69
N ASP A 73 -5.91 2.87 0.88
CA ASP A 73 -7.07 3.74 0.69
C ASP A 73 -8.25 2.97 0.06
N ALA A 74 -7.99 2.00 -0.82
CA ALA A 74 -9.02 1.13 -1.39
C ALA A 74 -9.62 0.19 -0.34
N ILE A 75 -8.77 -0.39 0.52
CA ILE A 75 -9.21 -1.22 1.64
C ILE A 75 -10.02 -0.39 2.65
N GLU A 76 -9.60 0.84 2.95
CA GLU A 76 -10.37 1.77 3.79
C GLU A 76 -11.75 2.03 3.16
N ALA A 77 -11.84 2.22 1.84
CA ALA A 77 -13.12 2.42 1.16
C ALA A 77 -14.07 1.23 1.30
N HIS A 78 -13.56 0.00 1.12
CA HIS A 78 -14.35 -1.22 1.40
C HIS A 78 -14.79 -1.29 2.86
N ALA A 79 -13.89 -1.02 3.80
CA ALA A 79 -14.19 -1.08 5.23
C ALA A 79 -15.25 -0.06 5.65
N LEU A 80 -15.17 1.18 5.16
CA LEU A 80 -16.16 2.23 5.44
C LEU A 80 -17.52 1.93 4.83
N ALA A 81 -17.57 1.50 3.57
CA ALA A 81 -18.83 1.08 2.94
C ALA A 81 -19.45 -0.11 3.68
N ARG A 82 -18.62 -1.08 4.09
CA ARG A 82 -19.09 -2.24 4.85
C ARG A 82 -19.60 -1.87 6.24
N LEU A 83 -18.92 -0.96 6.94
CA LEU A 83 -19.38 -0.44 8.23
C LEU A 83 -20.75 0.23 8.08
N ASP A 84 -20.91 1.03 7.03
CA ASP A 84 -22.16 1.72 6.73
C ASP A 84 -23.33 0.77 6.50
N GLU A 85 -23.12 -0.28 5.70
CA GLU A 85 -24.10 -1.35 5.51
C GLU A 85 -24.48 -2.04 6.82
N LEU A 86 -23.48 -2.39 7.64
CA LEU A 86 -23.69 -3.04 8.93
C LEU A 86 -24.45 -2.17 9.93
N ARG A 87 -24.36 -0.84 9.79
CA ARG A 87 -25.09 0.15 10.58
C ARG A 87 -26.39 0.60 9.93
N GLY A 88 -26.74 0.09 8.75
CA GLY A 88 -27.96 0.46 8.03
C GLY A 88 -27.98 1.93 7.61
N GLY A 89 -26.84 2.53 7.31
CA GLY A 89 -26.74 3.93 6.88
C GLY A 89 -26.93 4.96 8.00
N ASP A 90 -26.73 4.58 9.27
CA ASP A 90 -26.88 5.47 10.42
C ASP A 90 -26.01 6.75 10.28
N ARG A 91 -26.57 7.90 10.69
CA ARG A 91 -25.88 9.20 10.70
C ARG A 91 -24.61 9.22 11.57
N TYR A 92 -24.48 8.29 12.52
CA TYR A 92 -23.33 8.18 13.43
C TYR A 92 -22.15 7.40 12.85
N VAL A 93 -22.28 6.78 11.67
CA VAL A 93 -21.17 6.04 11.04
C VAL A 93 -19.94 6.94 10.81
N ALA A 94 -20.17 8.19 10.41
CA ALA A 94 -19.09 9.17 10.26
C ALA A 94 -18.43 9.53 11.59
N ASP A 95 -19.17 9.48 12.71
CA ASP A 95 -18.63 9.72 14.05
C ASP A 95 -17.78 8.53 14.53
N GLU A 96 -18.26 7.29 14.32
CA GLU A 96 -17.47 6.07 14.58
C GLU A 96 -16.17 6.07 13.78
N ALA A 97 -16.25 6.37 12.47
CA ALA A 97 -15.08 6.42 11.59
C ALA A 97 -14.11 7.55 11.96
N ALA A 98 -14.61 8.72 12.38
CA ALA A 98 -13.74 9.83 12.78
C ALA A 98 -12.88 9.47 14.00
N LEU A 99 -13.46 8.76 14.98
CA LEU A 99 -12.75 8.32 16.17
C LEU A 99 -11.62 7.33 15.83
N GLU A 100 -11.91 6.31 15.02
CA GLU A 100 -10.94 5.27 14.68
C GLU A 100 -9.83 5.81 13.76
N LEU A 101 -10.19 6.57 12.72
CA LEU A 101 -9.23 7.12 11.76
C LEU A 101 -8.48 8.34 12.31
N ARG A 102 -8.86 8.85 13.49
CA ARG A 102 -8.30 10.04 14.14
C ARG A 102 -8.30 11.27 13.22
N VAL A 103 -9.44 11.49 12.55
CA VAL A 103 -9.68 12.65 11.67
C VAL A 103 -10.89 13.44 12.15
N SER A 104 -11.10 14.63 11.59
CA SER A 104 -12.33 15.37 11.86
C SER A 104 -13.56 14.61 11.36
N ARG A 105 -14.72 14.84 12.01
CA ARG A 105 -16.02 14.31 11.54
C ARG A 105 -16.29 14.64 10.08
N HIS A 106 -15.96 15.86 9.66
CA HIS A 106 -16.13 16.30 8.27
C HIS A 106 -15.27 15.46 7.31
N THR A 107 -13.99 15.25 7.62
CA THR A 107 -13.09 14.39 6.85
C THR A 107 -13.61 12.95 6.75
N ALA A 108 -14.09 12.39 7.87
CA ALA A 108 -14.65 11.03 7.89
C ALA A 108 -15.92 10.93 7.02
N ALA A 109 -16.81 11.92 7.08
CA ALA A 109 -18.00 11.98 6.25
C ALA A 109 -17.68 12.03 4.75
N LEU A 110 -16.70 12.84 4.33
CA LEU A 110 -16.24 12.88 2.94
C LEU A 110 -15.67 11.53 2.48
N ARG A 111 -14.86 10.89 3.33
CA ARG A 111 -14.33 9.55 3.05
C ARG A 111 -15.43 8.51 2.93
N LEU A 112 -16.42 8.55 3.83
CA LEU A 112 -17.59 7.66 3.80
C LEU A 112 -18.42 7.85 2.51
N HIS A 113 -18.73 9.09 2.14
CA HIS A 113 -19.43 9.41 0.89
C HIS A 113 -18.69 8.84 -0.32
N ARG A 114 -17.39 9.16 -0.44
CA ARG A 114 -16.54 8.63 -1.50
C ARG A 114 -16.51 7.11 -1.53
N SER A 115 -16.45 6.47 -0.36
CA SER A 115 -16.43 5.01 -0.23
C SER A 115 -17.70 4.36 -0.77
N ARG A 116 -18.87 4.94 -0.47
CA ARG A 116 -20.15 4.51 -1.04
C ARG A 116 -20.17 4.62 -2.56
N GLN A 117 -19.73 5.77 -3.11
CA GLN A 117 -19.69 5.98 -4.56
C GLN A 117 -18.74 4.99 -5.25
N LEU A 118 -17.55 4.79 -4.70
CA LEU A 118 -16.54 3.87 -5.27
C LEU A 118 -17.04 2.43 -5.29
N THR A 119 -17.59 1.95 -4.18
CA THR A 119 -18.04 0.55 -4.03
C THR A 119 -19.32 0.25 -4.81
N ALA A 120 -20.29 1.17 -4.80
CA ALA A 120 -21.57 0.93 -5.47
C ALA A 120 -21.52 1.18 -6.98
N ARG A 121 -20.67 2.10 -7.46
CA ARG A 121 -20.79 2.64 -8.83
C ARG A 121 -19.49 2.68 -9.62
N MET A 122 -18.34 2.61 -8.98
CA MET A 122 -17.04 2.74 -9.65
C MET A 122 -16.09 1.57 -9.37
N PRO A 123 -16.53 0.30 -9.53
CA PRO A 123 -15.72 -0.86 -9.18
C PRO A 123 -14.39 -0.93 -9.96
N ARG A 124 -14.35 -0.37 -11.19
CA ARG A 124 -13.11 -0.29 -11.97
C ARG A 124 -12.09 0.70 -11.41
N VAL A 125 -12.57 1.83 -10.86
CA VAL A 125 -11.70 2.80 -10.18
C VAL A 125 -11.18 2.19 -8.89
N LEU A 126 -12.05 1.54 -8.12
CA LEU A 126 -11.66 0.87 -6.89
C LEU A 126 -10.63 -0.25 -7.13
N ALA A 127 -10.83 -1.09 -8.14
CA ALA A 127 -9.85 -2.12 -8.53
C ALA A 127 -8.50 -1.52 -8.97
N ALA A 128 -8.51 -0.37 -9.64
CA ALA A 128 -7.28 0.33 -10.00
C ALA A 128 -6.55 0.91 -8.77
N MET A 129 -7.29 1.34 -7.74
CA MET A 129 -6.70 1.73 -6.45
C MET A 129 -6.09 0.52 -5.73
N GLU A 130 -6.78 -0.62 -5.69
CA GLU A 130 -6.27 -1.88 -5.12
C GLU A 130 -4.97 -2.33 -5.80
N ALA A 131 -4.86 -2.14 -7.11
CA ALA A 131 -3.65 -2.41 -7.89
C ALA A 131 -2.55 -1.33 -7.73
N GLY A 132 -2.78 -0.28 -6.93
CA GLY A 132 -1.86 0.82 -6.71
C GLY A 132 -1.68 1.77 -7.91
N GLN A 133 -2.58 1.70 -8.90
CA GLN A 133 -2.49 2.48 -10.14
C GLN A 133 -3.02 3.90 -9.97
N ILE A 134 -4.06 4.07 -9.13
CA ILE A 134 -4.76 5.34 -8.89
C ILE A 134 -4.76 5.63 -7.38
N GLU A 135 -4.39 6.84 -6.99
CA GLU A 135 -4.46 7.30 -5.59
C GLU A 135 -5.83 7.87 -5.24
N ALA A 136 -6.15 7.90 -3.94
CA ALA A 136 -7.40 8.42 -3.41
C ALA A 136 -7.73 9.86 -3.84
N ALA A 137 -6.73 10.72 -4.07
CA ALA A 137 -6.95 12.08 -4.56
C ALA A 137 -7.46 12.09 -6.00
N ALA A 138 -6.91 11.24 -6.87
CA ALA A 138 -7.37 11.12 -8.25
C ALA A 138 -8.76 10.45 -8.30
N ALA A 139 -9.00 9.42 -7.49
CA ALA A 139 -10.31 8.80 -7.35
C ALA A 139 -11.37 9.78 -6.82
N GLY A 140 -11.01 10.64 -5.87
CA GLY A 140 -11.89 11.70 -5.35
C GLY A 140 -12.40 12.64 -6.44
N ARG A 141 -11.52 13.08 -7.35
CA ARG A 141 -11.92 13.92 -8.49
C ARG A 141 -12.89 13.22 -9.44
N VAL A 142 -12.74 11.91 -9.63
CA VAL A 142 -13.68 11.13 -10.46
C VAL A 142 -15.06 11.09 -9.80
N VAL A 143 -15.10 10.91 -8.47
CA VAL A 143 -16.35 10.94 -7.69
C VAL A 143 -17.02 12.32 -7.79
N GLU A 144 -16.29 13.40 -7.50
CA GLU A 144 -16.81 14.77 -7.59
C GLU A 144 -17.36 15.11 -8.98
N ALA A 145 -16.64 14.72 -10.04
CA ALA A 145 -17.08 14.93 -11.41
C ALA A 145 -18.35 14.13 -11.76
N THR A 146 -18.57 12.98 -11.12
CA THR A 146 -19.76 12.15 -11.36
C THR A 146 -20.96 12.67 -10.57
N ASP A 147 -20.76 13.12 -9.33
CA ASP A 147 -21.82 13.75 -8.52
C ASP A 147 -22.42 14.98 -9.23
N THR A 148 -21.58 15.76 -9.93
CA THR A 148 -22.02 16.97 -10.67
C THR A 148 -22.89 16.65 -11.91
N VAL A 149 -22.86 15.42 -12.43
CA VAL A 149 -23.66 15.02 -13.61
C VAL A 149 -25.08 14.58 -13.21
N GLU A 150 -25.34 14.40 -11.91
CA GLU A 150 -26.64 13.97 -11.39
C GLU A 150 -27.54 15.10 -10.91
N ASP A 151 -27.00 16.32 -10.76
CA ASP A 151 -27.74 17.57 -10.52
C ASP A 151 -28.17 18.24 -11.85
#